data_AF-A0A819GX51-F1
#
_entry.id   AF-A0A819GX51-F1
#
_cell.length_a   1.000
_cell.length_b   1.000
_cell.length_c   1.000
_cell.angle_alpha   90.00
_cell.angle_beta   90.00
_cell.angle_gamma   90.00
#
_symmetry.space_group_name_H-M   'P 1'
#
loop_
_entity.id
_entity.type
_entity.pdbx_description
1 polymer ?
#
loop_
_entity_poly.entity_id
_entity_poly.type
_entity_poly.pdbx_seq_one_letter_code
_entity_poly.pdbx_strand_id
1 'polypeptide(L)'
;MYGTISFFSFQCSLSYHAPASCDIMRNWFKKCRDDSETANYISANTKDCPKCKVCIEKNGGCNHMSCFSCNHHFCWMCIGDWKTHENNYYECSKYRGQPQSQLETIQSRAREALKKYLHYFERWDNHQRSLKLEEQTRAKLLEKIEQNINAQNGTYIDWQYLEKAADSLAKARYTLMYTYPYAYYQEDTVVRNLFENIQAQLEVEIENLSYQIERSTTHNRGDIENQRHIVERRRQTLLLKYFPKSNS
;
A
#
# COMPACT_ATOMS: atom_id res chain seq x y z
N MET A 1 -18.65 0.16 -17.96
CA MET A 1 -17.77 -0.64 -18.84
C MET A 1 -16.38 -0.04 -18.85
N TYR A 2 -15.47 -0.52 -18.01
CA TYR A 2 -14.03 -0.41 -18.26
C TYR A 2 -13.50 -1.83 -18.27
N GLY A 3 -13.42 -2.41 -19.47
CA GLY A 3 -12.62 -3.60 -19.70
C GLY A 3 -11.17 -3.28 -19.33
N THR A 4 -10.49 -4.26 -18.78
CA THR A 4 -9.10 -4.22 -18.34
C THR A 4 -8.15 -3.78 -19.46
N ILE A 5 -7.98 -2.47 -19.66
CA ILE A 5 -6.84 -1.94 -20.41
C ILE A 5 -5.62 -2.16 -19.52
N SER A 6 -4.89 -3.24 -19.76
CA SER A 6 -3.56 -3.42 -19.21
C SER A 6 -2.66 -2.35 -19.82
N PHE A 7 -2.38 -1.28 -19.07
CA PHE A 7 -1.40 -0.29 -19.47
C PHE A 7 -0.02 -0.93 -19.37
N PHE A 8 0.72 -0.95 -20.48
CA PHE A 8 2.09 -1.42 -20.55
C PHE A 8 3.06 -0.24 -20.72
N SER A 9 4.24 -0.36 -20.13
CA SER A 9 5.34 0.55 -20.44
C SER A 9 5.90 0.22 -21.81
N PHE A 10 5.81 1.16 -22.76
CA PHE A 10 6.35 0.99 -24.12
C PHE A 10 7.85 0.68 -24.15
N GLN A 11 8.60 1.08 -23.12
CA GLN A 11 10.04 0.92 -23.08
C GLN A 11 10.49 -0.49 -22.65
N CYS A 12 9.70 -1.18 -21.83
CA CYS A 12 10.11 -2.47 -21.25
C CYS A 12 9.08 -3.59 -21.40
N SER A 13 7.91 -3.32 -21.99
CA SER A 13 6.79 -4.27 -22.18
C SER A 13 6.25 -4.90 -20.88
N LEU A 14 6.65 -4.38 -19.72
CA LEU A 14 6.07 -4.73 -18.43
C LEU A 14 4.78 -3.94 -18.22
N SER A 15 3.93 -4.42 -17.30
CA SER A 15 2.83 -3.61 -16.78
C SER A 15 3.37 -2.24 -16.39
N TYR A 16 2.58 -1.19 -16.63
CA TYR A 16 2.91 0.17 -16.19
C TYR A 16 3.37 0.09 -14.73
N HIS A 17 4.35 0.90 -14.37
CA HIS A 17 5.03 0.77 -13.08
C HIS A 17 5.54 2.10 -12.55
N ALA A 18 4.88 3.20 -12.94
CA ALA A 18 5.20 4.49 -12.37
C ALA A 18 4.85 4.49 -10.85
N PRO A 19 5.73 5.04 -10.01
CA PRO A 19 6.80 5.96 -10.40
C PRO A 19 8.20 5.32 -10.58
N ALA A 20 8.34 4.01 -10.40
CA ALA A 20 9.62 3.34 -10.58
C ALA A 20 10.05 3.32 -12.06
N SER A 21 11.36 3.44 -12.30
CA SER A 21 11.92 3.34 -13.65
C SER A 21 11.89 1.91 -14.18
N CYS A 22 11.98 1.76 -15.51
CA CYS A 22 12.05 0.46 -16.16
C CYS A 22 13.24 -0.39 -15.66
N ASP A 23 14.38 0.24 -15.34
CA ASP A 23 15.57 -0.46 -14.82
C ASP A 23 15.34 -1.01 -13.42
N ILE A 24 14.77 -0.19 -12.53
CA ILE A 24 14.40 -0.61 -11.16
C ILE A 24 13.47 -1.81 -11.21
N MET A 25 12.45 -1.74 -12.07
CA MET A 25 11.45 -2.81 -12.14
C MET A 25 11.97 -4.10 -12.79
N ARG A 26 12.83 -3.99 -13.82
CA ARG A 26 13.51 -5.17 -14.38
C ARG A 26 14.36 -5.87 -13.32
N ASN A 27 15.14 -5.10 -12.55
CA ASN A 27 15.97 -5.66 -11.49
C ASN A 27 15.12 -6.26 -10.36
N TRP A 28 14.05 -5.57 -9.97
CA TRP A 28 13.13 -6.04 -8.93
C TRP A 28 12.48 -7.38 -9.31
N PHE A 29 11.92 -7.48 -10.52
CA PHE A 29 11.29 -8.72 -10.97
C PHE A 29 12.29 -9.86 -11.17
N LYS A 30 13.51 -9.56 -11.61
CA LYS A 30 14.58 -10.56 -11.64
C LYS A 30 14.86 -11.07 -10.23
N LYS A 31 15.01 -10.17 -9.25
CA LYS A 31 15.24 -10.54 -7.86
C LYS A 31 14.08 -11.35 -7.27
N CYS A 32 12.83 -10.97 -7.54
CA CYS A 32 11.65 -11.73 -7.10
C CYS A 32 11.62 -13.15 -7.66
N ARG A 33 12.11 -13.36 -8.90
CA ARG A 33 12.22 -14.68 -9.50
C ARG A 33 13.30 -15.51 -8.82
N ASP A 34 14.48 -14.91 -8.64
CA ASP A 34 15.67 -15.57 -8.08
C ASP A 34 15.46 -15.95 -6.61
N ASP A 35 14.71 -15.15 -5.83
CA ASP A 35 14.46 -15.35 -4.39
C ASP A 35 13.03 -15.85 -4.08
N SER A 36 12.32 -16.42 -5.08
CA SER A 36 10.88 -16.73 -5.00
C SER A 36 10.49 -17.75 -3.93
N GLU A 37 11.32 -18.77 -3.66
CA GLU A 37 11.02 -19.79 -2.65
C GLU A 37 10.95 -19.22 -1.23
N THR A 38 11.81 -18.25 -0.90
CA THR A 38 11.81 -17.63 0.44
C THR A 38 10.67 -16.63 0.60
N ALA A 39 10.33 -15.93 -0.48
CA ALA A 39 9.25 -14.94 -0.52
C ALA A 39 7.85 -15.56 -0.41
N ASN A 40 7.62 -16.72 -1.05
CA ASN A 40 6.31 -17.38 -1.06
C ASN A 40 5.88 -17.92 0.32
N TYR A 41 6.83 -18.30 1.19
CA TYR A 41 6.52 -18.83 2.52
C TYR A 41 5.86 -17.81 3.47
N ILE A 42 6.06 -16.50 3.24
CA ILE A 42 5.65 -15.45 4.19
C ILE A 42 4.25 -14.88 3.88
N SER A 43 3.72 -15.19 2.70
CA SER A 43 2.41 -14.74 2.26
C SER A 43 1.27 -15.55 2.88
N ALA A 44 0.83 -15.16 4.09
CA ALA A 44 -0.37 -15.69 4.70
C ALA A 44 -1.59 -14.77 4.48
N ASN A 45 -2.70 -15.32 4.03
CA ASN A 45 -4.00 -14.62 3.99
C ASN A 45 -4.69 -14.56 5.36
N THR A 46 -4.15 -15.31 6.32
CA THR A 46 -4.63 -15.40 7.71
C THR A 46 -3.53 -15.01 8.67
N LYS A 47 -3.87 -14.25 9.72
CA LYS A 47 -2.98 -13.90 10.83
C LYS A 47 -3.76 -13.89 12.14
N ASP A 48 -3.07 -14.17 13.25
CA ASP A 48 -3.70 -14.14 14.57
C ASP A 48 -3.79 -12.71 15.12
N CYS A 49 -4.90 -12.40 15.79
CA CYS A 49 -5.04 -11.15 16.53
C CYS A 49 -3.91 -11.03 17.56
N PRO A 50 -3.15 -9.91 17.60
CA PRO A 50 -2.05 -9.75 18.56
C PRO A 50 -2.53 -9.82 20.02
N LYS A 51 -3.77 -9.41 20.29
CA LYS A 51 -4.35 -9.34 21.65
C LYS A 51 -5.02 -10.66 22.09
N CYS A 52 -5.94 -11.20 21.30
CA CYS A 52 -6.75 -12.36 21.72
C CYS A 52 -6.44 -13.67 21.00
N LYS A 53 -5.49 -13.66 20.04
CA LYS A 53 -5.02 -14.82 19.28
C LYS A 53 -6.06 -15.53 18.40
N VAL A 54 -7.25 -14.95 18.23
CA VAL A 54 -8.20 -15.47 17.22
C VAL A 54 -7.62 -15.29 15.82
N CYS A 55 -7.78 -16.30 14.97
CA CYS A 55 -7.37 -16.25 13.57
C CYS A 55 -8.27 -15.25 12.81
N ILE A 56 -7.65 -14.35 12.05
CA ILE A 56 -8.30 -13.32 11.24
C ILE A 56 -7.86 -13.50 9.78
N GLU A 57 -8.83 -13.57 8.88
CA GLU A 57 -8.60 -13.54 7.44
C GLU A 57 -8.70 -12.09 6.92
N LYS A 58 -7.79 -11.71 6.01
CA LYS A 58 -7.85 -10.40 5.36
C LYS A 58 -8.93 -10.37 4.28
N ASN A 59 -10.02 -9.64 4.54
CA ASN A 59 -11.21 -9.55 3.69
C ASN A 59 -11.42 -8.17 3.03
N GLY A 60 -10.39 -7.32 3.08
CA GLY A 60 -10.37 -5.97 2.52
C GLY A 60 -8.96 -5.53 2.16
N GLY A 61 -8.84 -4.44 1.40
CA GLY A 61 -7.55 -3.90 1.01
C GLY A 61 -6.87 -3.11 2.14
N CYS A 62 -7.63 -2.65 3.12
CA CYS A 62 -7.13 -1.87 4.23
C CYS A 62 -6.19 -2.69 5.13
N ASN A 63 -5.04 -2.12 5.46
CA ASN A 63 -4.12 -2.70 6.44
C ASN A 63 -4.49 -2.34 7.90
N HIS A 64 -5.42 -1.40 8.10
CA HIS A 64 -6.01 -1.11 9.41
C HIS A 64 -7.08 -2.15 9.75
N MET A 65 -6.70 -3.12 10.58
CA MET A 65 -7.57 -4.22 10.96
C MET A 65 -8.20 -3.99 12.32
N SER A 66 -9.46 -4.39 12.48
CA SER A 66 -10.15 -4.42 13.78
C SER A 66 -10.57 -5.86 14.06
N CYS A 67 -10.18 -6.37 15.23
CA CYS A 67 -10.51 -7.73 15.62
C CYS A 67 -12.00 -7.84 15.99
N PHE A 68 -12.73 -8.71 15.29
CA PHE A 68 -14.16 -8.94 15.54
C PHE A 68 -14.47 -9.50 16.93
N SER A 69 -13.50 -10.16 17.59
CA SER A 69 -13.70 -10.78 18.90
C SER A 69 -13.41 -9.82 20.06
N CYS A 70 -12.33 -9.02 19.98
CA CYS A 70 -11.88 -8.19 21.09
C CYS A 70 -11.80 -6.68 20.78
N ASN A 71 -12.25 -6.27 19.60
CA ASN A 71 -12.25 -4.89 19.08
C ASN A 71 -10.89 -4.19 19.12
N HIS A 72 -9.79 -4.94 19.16
CA HIS A 72 -8.46 -4.37 19.09
C HIS A 72 -8.10 -4.01 17.65
N HIS A 73 -7.56 -2.81 17.47
CA HIS A 73 -7.12 -2.27 16.18
C HIS A 73 -5.62 -2.47 16.00
N PHE A 74 -5.21 -3.06 14.89
CA PHE A 74 -3.81 -3.39 14.62
C PHE A 74 -3.49 -3.27 13.13
N CYS A 75 -2.22 -3.18 12.81
CA CYS A 75 -1.73 -3.15 11.43
C CYS A 75 -1.51 -4.58 10.92
N TRP A 76 -2.06 -4.90 9.75
CA TRP A 76 -1.87 -6.21 9.10
C TRP A 76 -0.41 -6.53 8.80
N MET A 77 0.41 -5.51 8.51
CA MET A 77 1.81 -5.68 8.13
C MET A 77 2.67 -6.04 9.33
N CYS A 78 2.72 -5.18 10.35
CA CYS A 78 3.63 -5.34 11.49
C CYS A 78 2.99 -6.01 12.71
N ILE A 79 1.68 -6.23 12.72
CA ILE A 79 0.92 -6.80 13.85
C ILE A 79 0.97 -5.92 15.13
N GLY A 80 1.47 -4.69 15.00
CA GLY A 80 1.47 -3.68 16.05
C GLY A 80 0.14 -2.93 16.19
N ASP A 81 -0.04 -2.28 17.33
CA ASP A 81 -1.22 -1.44 17.63
C ASP A 81 -1.35 -0.30 16.60
N TRP A 82 -2.54 -0.14 16.03
CA TRP A 82 -2.79 0.88 15.00
C TRP A 82 -2.53 2.31 15.51
N LYS A 83 -2.72 2.59 16.80
CA LYS A 83 -2.48 3.94 17.38
C LYS A 83 -1.05 4.41 17.20
N THR A 84 -0.09 3.49 17.05
CA THR A 84 1.32 3.84 16.78
C THR A 84 1.52 4.40 15.37
N HIS A 85 0.59 4.13 14.45
CA HIS A 85 0.63 4.57 13.06
C HIS A 85 0.05 5.99 12.88
N GLU A 86 -0.75 6.44 13.83
CA GLU A 86 -1.32 7.80 13.84
C GLU A 86 -0.30 8.86 14.30
N ASN A 87 0.78 8.44 14.97
CA ASN A 87 1.80 9.33 15.50
C ASN A 87 2.96 9.54 14.51
N ASN A 88 3.66 10.67 14.62
CA ASN A 88 4.84 11.02 13.81
C ASN A 88 6.03 10.04 13.95
N TYR A 89 5.93 9.05 14.83
CA TYR A 89 6.89 7.96 15.04
C TYR A 89 6.55 6.69 14.24
N TYR A 90 5.76 6.82 13.17
CA TYR A 90 5.46 5.72 12.27
C TYR A 90 6.73 5.20 11.58
N GLU A 91 7.15 3.99 11.97
CA GLU A 91 8.34 3.30 11.45
C GLU A 91 8.02 2.00 10.72
N CYS A 92 6.74 1.59 10.62
CA CYS A 92 6.35 0.31 10.02
C CYS A 92 6.89 0.13 8.60
N SER A 93 6.93 1.18 7.77
CA SER A 93 7.41 1.09 6.39
C SER A 93 8.94 1.20 6.25
N LYS A 94 9.66 1.68 7.27
CA LYS A 94 11.10 1.99 7.19
C LYS A 94 11.95 0.76 7.47
N TYR A 95 12.94 0.51 6.62
CA TYR A 95 13.92 -0.53 6.90
C TYR A 95 15.06 0.02 7.76
N ARG A 96 15.25 -0.57 8.94
CA ARG A 96 16.40 -0.30 9.82
C ARG A 96 17.32 -1.53 9.81
N GLY A 97 18.40 -1.44 9.03
CA GLY A 97 19.43 -2.48 9.02
C GLY A 97 20.28 -2.46 10.28
N GLN A 98 20.99 -3.55 10.55
CA GLN A 98 22.01 -3.55 11.61
C GLN A 98 23.23 -2.73 11.17
N PRO A 99 23.86 -1.95 12.07
CA PRO A 99 25.11 -1.25 11.76
C PRO A 99 26.18 -2.25 11.33
N GLN A 100 26.90 -1.96 10.25
CA GLN A 100 27.97 -2.83 9.80
C GLN A 100 29.09 -2.87 10.84
N SER A 101 29.35 -4.05 11.39
CA SER A 101 30.49 -4.28 12.29
C SER A 101 31.75 -4.64 11.50
N GLN A 102 32.93 -4.29 12.03
CA GLN A 102 34.20 -4.65 11.39
C GLN A 102 34.46 -6.17 11.31
N LEU A 103 33.70 -6.98 12.07
CA LEU A 103 33.81 -8.45 12.14
C LEU A 103 32.70 -9.17 11.34
N GLU A 104 32.03 -8.49 10.41
CA GLU A 104 30.98 -9.11 9.61
C GLU A 104 31.46 -10.29 8.78
N THR A 105 30.76 -11.43 8.92
CA THR A 105 31.00 -12.62 8.12
C THR A 105 30.20 -12.57 6.81
N ILE A 106 30.58 -13.38 5.82
CA ILE A 106 29.81 -13.53 4.57
C ILE A 106 28.37 -13.97 4.88
N GLN A 107 28.20 -14.85 5.87
CA GLN A 107 26.89 -15.33 6.31
C GLN A 107 26.02 -14.22 6.92
N SER A 108 26.60 -13.34 7.75
CA SER A 108 25.85 -12.22 8.34
C SER A 108 25.38 -11.24 7.27
N ARG A 109 26.23 -10.94 6.28
CA ARG A 109 25.88 -10.07 5.13
C ARG A 109 24.77 -10.68 4.27
N ALA A 110 24.86 -11.97 3.95
CA ALA A 110 23.83 -12.67 3.17
C ALA A 110 22.47 -12.66 3.90
N ARG A 111 22.47 -12.91 5.22
CA ARG A 111 21.26 -12.87 6.05
C ARG A 111 20.65 -11.46 6.10
N GLU A 112 21.47 -10.43 6.23
CA GLU A 112 20.99 -9.04 6.26
C GLU A 112 20.44 -8.59 4.90
N ALA A 113 21.08 -8.98 3.80
CA ALA A 113 20.57 -8.73 2.46
C ALA A 113 19.20 -9.41 2.23
N LEU A 114 19.04 -10.64 2.73
CA LEU A 114 17.76 -11.36 2.68
C LEU A 114 16.68 -10.66 3.51
N LYS A 115 16.97 -10.24 4.74
CA LYS A 115 16.02 -9.47 5.57
C LYS A 115 15.57 -8.18 4.89
N LYS A 116 16.51 -7.43 4.31
CA LYS A 116 16.19 -6.22 3.54
C LYS A 116 15.24 -6.56 2.41
N TYR A 117 15.57 -7.58 1.60
CA TYR A 117 14.70 -8.00 0.50
C TYR A 117 13.29 -8.35 0.97
N LEU A 118 13.15 -9.20 1.99
CA LEU A 118 11.85 -9.63 2.52
C LEU A 118 11.01 -8.44 3.02
N HIS A 119 11.63 -7.48 3.70
CA HIS A 119 10.95 -6.26 4.16
C HIS A 119 10.28 -5.49 3.01
N TYR A 120 11.02 -5.21 1.94
CA TYR A 120 10.46 -4.47 0.80
C TYR A 120 9.52 -5.34 -0.04
N PHE A 121 9.80 -6.64 -0.16
CA PHE A 121 8.96 -7.59 -0.89
C PHE A 121 7.58 -7.73 -0.28
N GLU A 122 7.49 -8.01 1.02
CA GLU A 122 6.21 -8.16 1.72
C GLU A 122 5.33 -6.94 1.57
N ARG A 123 5.90 -5.73 1.61
CA ARG A 123 5.15 -4.48 1.44
C ARG A 123 4.66 -4.29 0.02
N TRP A 124 5.53 -4.49 -0.97
CA TRP A 124 5.16 -4.44 -2.38
C TRP A 124 4.03 -5.42 -2.71
N ASP A 125 4.19 -6.68 -2.32
CA ASP A 125 3.24 -7.76 -2.58
C ASP A 125 1.93 -7.56 -1.78
N ASN A 126 1.99 -7.10 -0.54
CA ASN A 126 0.80 -6.76 0.22
C ASN A 126 -0.01 -5.63 -0.45
N HIS A 127 0.64 -4.55 -0.92
CA HIS A 127 -0.08 -3.50 -1.65
C HIS A 127 -0.67 -4.01 -2.96
N GLN A 128 0.01 -4.94 -3.65
CA GLN A 128 -0.54 -5.60 -4.83
C GLN A 128 -1.82 -6.38 -4.51
N ARG A 129 -1.83 -7.15 -3.42
CA ARG A 129 -3.04 -7.88 -2.97
C ARG A 129 -4.14 -6.93 -2.51
N SER A 130 -3.78 -5.92 -1.72
CA SER A 130 -4.73 -4.90 -1.27
C SER A 130 -5.41 -4.19 -2.44
N LEU A 131 -4.67 -3.89 -3.52
CA LEU A 131 -5.25 -3.29 -4.72
C LEU A 131 -6.30 -4.19 -5.39
N LYS A 132 -6.06 -5.51 -5.43
CA LYS A 132 -7.05 -6.48 -5.94
C LYS A 132 -8.29 -6.56 -5.05
N LEU A 133 -8.11 -6.51 -3.73
CA LEU A 133 -9.24 -6.50 -2.78
C LEU A 133 -10.03 -5.19 -2.88
N GLU A 134 -9.37 -4.06 -3.09
CA GLU A 134 -10.02 -2.77 -3.32
C GLU A 134 -10.84 -2.73 -4.61
N GLU A 135 -10.39 -3.41 -5.66
CA GLU A 135 -11.19 -3.56 -6.90
C GLU A 135 -12.50 -4.32 -6.62
N GLN A 136 -12.45 -5.37 -5.81
CA GLN A 136 -13.66 -6.09 -5.37
C GLN A 136 -14.56 -5.22 -4.50
N THR A 137 -13.99 -4.46 -3.56
CA THR A 137 -14.73 -3.50 -2.73
C THR A 137 -15.39 -2.43 -3.60
N ARG A 138 -14.68 -1.89 -4.61
CA ARG A 138 -15.21 -0.91 -5.56
C ARG A 138 -16.38 -1.48 -6.36
N ALA A 139 -16.28 -2.72 -6.85
CA ALA A 139 -17.38 -3.37 -7.56
C ALA A 139 -18.65 -3.48 -6.70
N LYS A 140 -18.52 -3.97 -5.45
CA LYS A 140 -19.63 -4.04 -4.48
C LYS A 140 -20.21 -2.66 -4.15
N LEU A 141 -19.36 -1.64 -4.06
CA LEU A 141 -19.77 -0.27 -3.79
C LEU A 141 -20.61 0.29 -4.94
N LEU A 142 -20.20 0.07 -6.19
CA LEU A 142 -20.93 0.52 -7.37
C LEU A 142 -22.28 -0.19 -7.51
N GLU A 143 -22.34 -1.50 -7.24
CA GLU A 143 -23.60 -2.25 -7.21
C GLU A 143 -24.57 -1.66 -6.17
N LYS A 144 -24.08 -1.36 -4.96
CA LYS A 144 -24.90 -0.74 -3.91
C LYS A 144 -25.38 0.67 -4.29
N ILE A 145 -24.55 1.45 -4.97
CA ILE A 145 -24.93 2.78 -5.48
C ILE A 145 -26.06 2.64 -6.51
N GLU A 146 -25.93 1.69 -7.44
CA GLU A 146 -26.96 1.41 -8.46
C GLU A 146 -28.28 0.99 -7.80
N GLN A 147 -28.23 0.11 -6.80
CA GLN A 147 -29.41 -0.29 -6.02
C GLN A 147 -30.09 0.91 -5.34
N ASN A 148 -29.32 1.82 -4.74
CA ASN A 148 -29.88 3.03 -4.12
C ASN A 148 -30.54 3.96 -5.14
N ILE A 149 -29.91 4.15 -6.31
CA ILE A 149 -30.47 4.98 -7.39
C ILE A 149 -31.77 4.37 -7.91
N ASN A 150 -31.79 3.05 -8.15
CA ASN A 150 -32.98 2.33 -8.61
C ASN A 150 -34.12 2.37 -7.58
N ALA A 151 -33.79 2.36 -6.29
CA ALA A 151 -34.73 2.54 -5.19
C ALA A 151 -35.14 4.01 -4.96
N GLN A 152 -34.72 4.95 -5.81
CA GLN A 152 -34.97 6.39 -5.67
C GLN A 152 -34.41 7.02 -4.38
N ASN A 153 -33.43 6.37 -3.74
CA ASN A 153 -32.72 6.86 -2.56
C ASN A 153 -31.53 7.74 -2.96
N GLY A 154 -31.85 8.86 -3.60
CA GLY A 154 -30.87 9.81 -4.14
C GLY A 154 -30.49 9.55 -5.59
N THR A 155 -29.57 10.36 -6.09
CA THR A 155 -29.14 10.40 -7.49
C THR A 155 -27.68 10.01 -7.62
N TYR A 156 -27.21 9.81 -8.85
CA TYR A 156 -25.79 9.58 -9.14
C TYR A 156 -24.86 10.64 -8.51
N ILE A 157 -25.28 11.91 -8.47
CA ILE A 157 -24.47 13.01 -7.91
C ILE A 157 -24.28 12.89 -6.39
N ASP A 158 -25.23 12.26 -5.70
CA ASP A 158 -25.14 12.03 -4.26
C ASP A 158 -24.09 10.97 -3.93
N TRP A 159 -23.81 10.06 -4.86
CA TRP A 159 -22.95 8.89 -4.64
C TRP A 159 -21.59 8.93 -5.38
N GLN A 160 -21.43 9.78 -6.40
CA GLN A 160 -20.19 9.86 -7.21
C GLN A 160 -18.90 10.07 -6.38
N TYR A 161 -19.00 10.60 -5.17
CA TYR A 161 -17.84 10.83 -4.30
C TYR A 161 -17.16 9.52 -3.90
N LEU A 162 -17.93 8.43 -3.74
CA LEU A 162 -17.44 7.10 -3.40
C LEU A 162 -16.61 6.49 -4.54
N GLU A 163 -17.09 6.63 -5.78
CA GLU A 163 -16.34 6.19 -6.96
C GLU A 163 -15.03 6.98 -7.10
N LYS A 164 -15.09 8.32 -7.00
CA LYS A 164 -13.90 9.17 -7.04
C LYS A 164 -12.90 8.85 -5.92
N ALA A 165 -13.39 8.50 -4.74
CA ALA A 165 -12.57 8.10 -3.61
C ALA A 165 -11.89 6.76 -3.87
N ALA A 166 -12.62 5.75 -4.37
CA ALA A 166 -12.06 4.46 -4.75
C ALA A 166 -11.01 4.57 -5.86
N ASP A 167 -11.23 5.41 -6.87
CA ASP A 167 -10.27 5.65 -7.95
C ASP A 167 -8.99 6.33 -7.43
N SER A 168 -9.15 7.31 -6.54
CA SER A 168 -8.01 8.00 -5.92
C SER A 168 -7.21 7.04 -5.04
N LEU A 169 -7.90 6.16 -4.29
CA LEU A 169 -7.30 5.12 -3.46
C LEU A 169 -6.49 4.14 -4.32
N ALA A 170 -7.09 3.58 -5.37
CA ALA A 170 -6.42 2.64 -6.27
C ALA A 170 -5.16 3.27 -6.90
N LYS A 171 -5.26 4.52 -7.38
CA LYS A 171 -4.13 5.28 -7.94
C LYS A 171 -3.01 5.50 -6.91
N ALA A 172 -3.37 5.83 -5.68
CA ALA A 172 -2.42 6.07 -4.60
C ALA A 172 -1.74 4.78 -4.14
N ARG A 173 -2.49 3.70 -3.93
CA ARG A 173 -1.95 2.39 -3.58
C ARG A 173 -1.04 1.84 -4.67
N TYR A 174 -1.43 1.97 -5.92
CA TYR A 174 -0.58 1.62 -7.06
C TYR A 174 0.72 2.41 -7.06
N THR A 175 0.67 3.74 -6.83
CA THR A 175 1.86 4.58 -6.71
C THR A 175 2.75 4.08 -5.57
N LEU A 176 2.18 3.88 -4.38
CA LEU A 176 2.89 3.41 -3.18
C LEU A 176 3.53 2.04 -3.40
N MET A 177 2.83 1.10 -4.03
CA MET A 177 3.37 -0.22 -4.36
C MET A 177 4.72 -0.11 -5.09
N TYR A 178 4.80 0.72 -6.14
CA TYR A 178 6.03 0.89 -6.91
C TYR A 178 7.09 1.78 -6.24
N THR A 179 6.77 2.48 -5.14
CA THR A 179 7.79 3.16 -4.34
C THR A 179 8.68 2.20 -3.53
N TYR A 180 8.19 0.99 -3.22
CA TYR A 180 8.94 0.00 -2.45
C TYR A 180 10.13 -0.60 -3.20
N PRO A 181 10.00 -1.07 -4.46
CA PRO A 181 11.14 -1.43 -5.29
C PRO A 181 12.14 -0.29 -5.46
N TYR A 182 11.67 0.95 -5.64
CA TYR A 182 12.55 2.13 -5.71
C TYR A 182 13.37 2.29 -4.43
N ALA A 183 12.72 2.24 -3.26
CA ALA A 183 13.35 2.39 -1.95
C ALA A 183 14.39 1.31 -1.65
N TYR A 184 14.12 0.06 -2.06
CA TYR A 184 15.03 -1.07 -1.88
C TYR A 184 16.41 -0.81 -2.51
N TYR A 185 16.43 -0.24 -3.72
CA TYR A 185 17.67 0.06 -4.46
C TYR A 185 18.33 1.39 -4.08
N GLN A 186 17.75 2.17 -3.16
CA GLN A 186 18.41 3.38 -2.67
C GLN A 186 19.53 3.06 -1.68
N GLU A 187 20.60 3.86 -1.75
CA GLU A 187 21.67 3.86 -0.76
C GLU A 187 21.23 4.50 0.56
N ASP A 188 21.85 4.09 1.67
CA ASP A 188 21.53 4.63 2.98
C ASP A 188 22.05 6.06 3.15
N THR A 189 21.20 7.00 2.82
CA THR A 189 21.50 8.44 2.81
C THR A 189 20.41 9.22 3.55
N VAL A 190 20.72 10.47 3.92
CA VAL A 190 19.72 11.41 4.46
C VAL A 190 18.55 11.59 3.48
N VAL A 191 18.81 11.55 2.17
CA VAL A 191 17.80 11.65 1.12
C VAL A 191 16.85 10.45 1.15
N ARG A 192 17.38 9.22 1.31
CA ARG A 192 16.58 8.01 1.50
C ARG A 192 15.70 8.12 2.74
N ASN A 193 16.24 8.56 3.88
CA ASN A 193 15.46 8.72 5.11
C ASN A 193 14.30 9.72 4.93
N LEU A 194 14.53 10.83 4.22
CA LEU A 194 13.49 11.81 3.91
C LEU A 194 12.43 11.24 2.95
N PHE A 195 12.85 10.44 1.98
CA PHE A 195 11.96 9.71 1.09
C PHE A 195 11.05 8.77 1.88
N GLU A 196 11.64 7.91 2.71
CA GLU A 196 10.91 6.92 3.50
C GLU A 196 9.95 7.58 4.48
N ASN A 197 10.28 8.76 5.03
CA ASN A 197 9.35 9.56 5.84
C ASN A 197 8.12 10.02 5.04
N ILE A 198 8.30 10.49 3.80
CA ILE A 198 7.21 10.94 2.94
C ILE A 198 6.38 9.76 2.43
N GLN A 199 7.04 8.63 2.10
CA GLN A 199 6.39 7.37 1.76
C GLN A 199 5.52 6.88 2.92
N ALA A 200 6.05 6.89 4.14
CA ALA A 200 5.32 6.54 5.37
C ALA A 200 4.05 7.39 5.55
N GLN A 201 4.18 8.71 5.37
CA GLN A 201 3.02 9.61 5.47
C GLN A 201 1.96 9.29 4.43
N LEU A 202 2.35 9.04 3.17
CA LEU A 202 1.41 8.65 2.13
C LEU A 202 0.68 7.35 2.47
N GLU A 203 1.40 6.35 2.99
CA GLU A 203 0.84 5.06 3.36
C GLU A 203 -0.22 5.17 4.45
N VAL A 204 0.03 5.92 5.53
CA VAL A 204 -0.97 6.13 6.59
C VAL A 204 -2.25 6.76 6.02
N GLU A 205 -2.11 7.77 5.16
CA GLU A 205 -3.29 8.43 4.58
C GLU A 205 -4.06 7.51 3.61
N ILE A 206 -3.35 6.65 2.87
CA ILE A 206 -3.96 5.62 2.00
C ILE A 206 -4.77 4.64 2.85
N GLU A 207 -4.22 4.15 3.96
CA GLU A 207 -4.93 3.20 4.82
C GLU A 207 -6.11 3.86 5.54
N ASN A 208 -6.00 5.14 5.92
CA ASN A 208 -7.14 5.91 6.43
C ASN A 208 -8.28 6.02 5.40
N LEU A 209 -7.95 6.35 4.15
CA LEU A 209 -8.96 6.40 3.07
C LEU A 209 -9.57 5.01 2.82
N SER A 210 -8.75 3.97 2.76
CA SER A 210 -9.20 2.58 2.59
C SER A 210 -10.16 2.16 3.70
N TYR A 211 -9.82 2.49 4.96
CA TYR A 211 -10.67 2.20 6.12
C TYR A 211 -12.03 2.88 6.02
N GLN A 212 -12.07 4.14 5.62
CA GLN A 212 -13.31 4.91 5.47
C GLN A 212 -14.17 4.38 4.31
N ILE A 213 -13.59 4.00 3.18
CA ILE A 213 -14.33 3.46 2.02
C ILE A 213 -14.95 2.09 2.36
N GLU A 214 -14.17 1.19 2.98
CA GLU A 214 -14.67 -0.11 3.42
C GLU A 214 -15.80 0.00 4.46
N ARG A 215 -15.88 1.13 5.16
CA ARG A 215 -16.89 1.46 6.17
C ARG A 215 -17.70 2.70 5.78
N SER A 216 -18.01 2.85 4.50
CA SER A 216 -18.72 4.01 3.96
C SER A 216 -20.12 4.22 4.54
N THR A 217 -20.71 3.20 5.17
CA THR A 217 -22.00 3.32 5.89
C THR A 217 -21.89 4.06 7.22
N THR A 218 -20.69 4.16 7.80
CA THR A 218 -20.46 4.80 9.11
C THR A 218 -19.66 6.10 9.01
N HIS A 219 -19.19 6.47 7.82
CA HIS A 219 -18.45 7.70 7.57
C HIS A 219 -19.26 8.61 6.67
N ASN A 220 -19.25 9.90 6.94
CA ASN A 220 -19.99 10.86 6.13
C ASN A 220 -19.20 11.21 4.85
N ARG A 221 -19.90 11.83 3.90
CA ARG A 221 -19.32 12.27 2.63
C ARG A 221 -18.13 13.22 2.81
N GLY A 222 -18.23 14.18 3.74
CA GLY A 222 -17.21 15.18 4.00
C GLY A 222 -15.88 14.57 4.46
N ASP A 223 -15.95 13.56 5.33
CA ASP A 223 -14.76 12.86 5.84
C ASP A 223 -14.02 12.15 4.70
N ILE A 224 -14.75 11.41 3.87
CA ILE A 224 -14.19 10.65 2.73
C ILE A 224 -13.61 11.60 1.68
N GLU A 225 -14.32 12.69 1.35
CA GLU A 225 -13.81 13.66 0.38
C GLU A 225 -12.55 14.36 0.91
N ASN A 226 -12.53 14.79 2.16
CA ASN A 226 -11.36 15.41 2.78
C ASN A 226 -10.16 14.45 2.80
N GLN A 227 -10.36 13.20 3.24
CA GLN A 227 -9.29 12.20 3.28
C GLN A 227 -8.75 11.89 1.87
N ARG A 228 -9.63 11.81 0.87
CA ARG A 228 -9.24 11.66 -0.54
C ARG A 228 -8.35 12.80 -1.02
N HIS A 229 -8.68 14.05 -0.67
CA HIS A 229 -7.85 15.21 -1.00
C HIS A 229 -6.48 15.16 -0.32
N ILE A 230 -6.42 14.74 0.95
CA ILE A 230 -5.16 14.55 1.68
C ILE A 230 -4.29 13.51 0.99
N VAL A 231 -4.84 12.34 0.65
CA VAL A 231 -4.12 11.27 -0.06
C VAL A 231 -3.52 11.77 -1.36
N GLU A 232 -4.33 12.43 -2.22
CA GLU A 232 -3.83 12.92 -3.51
C GLU A 232 -2.72 13.97 -3.33
N ARG A 233 -2.85 14.86 -2.34
CA ARG A 233 -1.82 15.87 -2.04
C ARG A 233 -0.50 15.23 -1.57
N ARG A 234 -0.55 14.22 -0.69
CA ARG A 234 0.64 13.47 -0.26
C ARG A 234 1.28 12.73 -1.43
N ARG A 235 0.46 12.09 -2.27
CA ARG A 235 0.89 11.36 -3.47
C ARG A 235 1.61 12.30 -4.44
N GLN A 236 1.05 13.47 -4.71
CA GLN A 236 1.66 14.49 -5.55
C GLN A 236 2.97 15.02 -4.96
N THR A 237 3.02 15.29 -3.65
CA THR A 237 4.24 15.72 -2.96
C THR A 237 5.37 14.70 -3.13
N LEU A 238 5.08 13.41 -2.94
CA LEU A 238 6.05 12.33 -3.12
C LEU A 238 6.56 12.28 -4.57
N LEU A 239 5.65 12.36 -5.55
CA LEU A 239 6.00 12.31 -6.96
C LEU A 239 6.84 13.50 -7.40
N LEU A 240 6.43 14.72 -7.05
CA LEU A 240 7.16 15.94 -7.46
C LEU A 240 8.58 15.97 -6.89
N LYS A 241 8.78 15.46 -5.68
CA LYS A 241 10.06 15.55 -4.98
C LYS A 241 11.06 14.48 -5.40
N TYR A 242 10.58 13.27 -5.72
CA TYR A 242 11.46 12.11 -5.96
C TYR A 242 11.31 11.46 -7.32
N PHE A 243 10.25 11.81 -8.05
CA PHE A 243 9.97 11.29 -9.38
C PHE A 243 9.54 12.43 -10.31
N PRO A 244 10.33 13.51 -10.42
CA PRO A 244 10.00 14.61 -11.31
C PRO A 244 9.90 14.08 -12.73
N LYS A 245 8.86 14.49 -13.46
CA LYS A 245 8.79 14.22 -14.89
C LYS A 245 10.01 14.88 -15.54
N SER A 246 10.80 14.10 -16.28
CA SER A 246 11.77 14.68 -17.20
C SER A 246 11.00 15.60 -18.15
N ASN A 247 11.40 16.86 -18.25
CA ASN A 247 10.94 17.73 -19.33
C ASN A 247 11.47 17.11 -20.64
N SER A 248 10.61 16.36 -21.31
CA SER A 248 10.81 15.86 -22.67
C SER A 248 9.81 16.54 -23.58
#